data_AF-A0A444MNM2-F1
#
_entry.id   AF-A0A444MNM2-F1
#
_cell.length_a   1.000
_cell.length_b   1.000
_cell.length_c   1.000
_cell.angle_alpha   90.00
_cell.angle_beta   90.00
_cell.angle_gamma   90.00
#
_symmetry.space_group_name_H-M   'P 1'
#
loop_
_entity.id
_entity.type
_entity.pdbx_description
1 polymer ?
#
loop_
_entity_poly.entity_id
_entity_poly.type
_entity_poly.pdbx_seq_one_letter_code
_entity_poly.pdbx_strand_id
1 'polypeptide(L)'
;MDIDGNESIAASFPANYINAELGITLSAEQFEPFKTGIYAGSMDEKWNIFVLGDVLFFSRSWTNNCIFKVYIEEQEDLVLLKNVDINNDPAEYRVVDIKASVDHVKWIIQLYLSRQEVVDPKLKLPFIRDTIRKEDPDNECSKIVGSRTVAQVRHIYNALNSSPNDELFTVRGWVKFEANLLSRVDKEALVSIYITNKAKDIAKTLYFDETANELLGSIIIEKIRAE
;
A
#
# COMPACT_ATOMS: atom_id res chain seq x y z
N MET A 1 2.50 16.25 6.40
CA MET A 1 2.61 17.57 5.76
C MET A 1 1.28 18.26 5.98
N ASP A 2 1.28 19.49 6.46
CA ASP A 2 0.07 20.29 6.65
C ASP A 2 -0.30 21.03 5.35
N ILE A 3 -1.50 21.62 5.32
CA ILE A 3 -2.02 22.37 4.18
C ILE A 3 -1.07 23.52 3.80
N ASP A 4 -0.53 24.21 4.81
CA ASP A 4 0.40 25.33 4.65
C ASP A 4 1.69 24.93 3.90
N GLY A 5 2.19 23.71 4.16
CA GLY A 5 3.33 23.15 3.44
C GLY A 5 3.03 22.87 1.96
N ASN A 6 1.83 22.35 1.64
CA ASN A 6 1.43 22.07 0.27
C ASN A 6 1.25 23.35 -0.56
N GLU A 7 0.66 24.40 0.02
CA GLU A 7 0.48 25.69 -0.66
C GLU A 7 1.82 26.35 -1.01
N SER A 8 2.80 26.29 -0.09
CA SER A 8 4.15 26.79 -0.32
C SER A 8 4.83 26.07 -1.50
N ILE A 9 4.71 24.74 -1.56
CA ILE A 9 5.24 23.93 -2.68
C ILE A 9 4.53 24.27 -3.99
N ALA A 10 3.20 24.42 -3.96
CA ALA A 10 2.43 24.77 -5.15
C ALA A 10 2.81 26.15 -5.71
N ALA A 11 3.09 27.11 -4.81
CA ALA A 11 3.54 28.45 -5.12
C ALA A 11 5.01 28.49 -5.61
N SER A 12 5.82 27.48 -5.26
CA SER A 12 7.22 27.41 -5.67
C SER A 12 7.41 26.98 -7.13
N PHE A 13 6.36 26.60 -7.84
CA PHE A 13 6.48 26.15 -9.22
C PHE A 13 6.95 27.29 -10.14
N PRO A 14 7.95 27.06 -11.00
CA PRO A 14 8.58 28.14 -11.74
C PRO A 14 7.68 28.69 -12.84
N ALA A 15 7.92 29.95 -13.21
CA ALA A 15 7.27 30.59 -14.36
C ALA A 15 7.73 29.99 -15.71
N ASN A 16 8.92 29.39 -15.75
CA ASN A 16 9.42 28.67 -16.92
C ASN A 16 9.00 27.20 -16.85
N TYR A 17 7.97 26.84 -17.61
CA TYR A 17 7.45 25.49 -17.70
C TYR A 17 7.03 25.15 -19.13
N ILE A 18 6.87 23.86 -19.39
CA ILE A 18 6.37 23.32 -20.65
C ILE A 18 5.00 22.70 -20.38
N ASN A 19 4.00 23.08 -21.17
CA ASN A 19 2.68 22.44 -21.14
C ASN A 19 2.62 21.30 -22.17
N ALA A 20 2.03 20.17 -21.77
CA ALA A 20 1.80 19.03 -22.65
C ALA A 20 0.48 18.31 -22.32
N GLU A 21 -0.10 17.63 -23.30
CA GLU A 21 -1.25 16.75 -23.08
C GLU A 21 -0.83 15.48 -22.32
N LEU A 22 -1.61 15.10 -21.32
CA LEU A 22 -1.40 13.87 -20.55
C LEU A 22 -2.41 12.78 -20.97
N GLY A 23 -3.69 13.13 -21.01
CA GLY A 23 -4.77 12.28 -21.53
C GLY A 23 -4.97 10.97 -20.75
N ILE A 24 -4.92 11.01 -19.42
CA ILE A 24 -5.24 9.85 -18.56
C ILE A 24 -6.68 9.98 -18.04
N THR A 25 -7.41 8.86 -18.03
CA THR A 25 -8.71 8.75 -17.36
C THR A 25 -8.61 7.71 -16.25
N LEU A 26 -9.01 8.09 -15.04
CA LEU A 26 -9.05 7.22 -13.86
C LEU A 26 -10.49 7.12 -13.35
N SER A 27 -10.85 6.02 -12.70
CA SER A 27 -12.07 6.00 -11.88
C SER A 27 -11.90 6.88 -10.64
N ALA A 28 -13.01 7.34 -10.06
CA ALA A 28 -12.99 8.05 -8.78
C ALA A 28 -12.26 7.23 -7.69
N GLU A 29 -12.48 5.90 -7.65
CA GLU A 29 -11.81 4.98 -6.73
C GLU A 29 -10.29 4.93 -6.94
N GLN A 30 -9.83 4.89 -8.19
CA GLN A 30 -8.40 4.92 -8.53
C GLN A 30 -7.74 6.26 -8.16
N PHE A 31 -8.52 7.35 -8.13
CA PHE A 31 -8.02 8.69 -7.86
C PHE A 31 -8.01 9.06 -6.38
N GLU A 32 -8.83 8.42 -5.55
CA GLU A 32 -8.94 8.67 -4.10
C GLU A 32 -7.59 8.76 -3.34
N PRO A 33 -6.57 7.94 -3.63
CA PRO A 33 -5.27 8.02 -2.95
C PRO A 33 -4.57 9.35 -3.15
N PHE A 34 -4.71 9.90 -4.35
CA PHE A 34 -4.11 11.17 -4.72
C PHE A 34 -4.81 12.33 -4.00
N LYS A 35 -6.13 12.21 -3.74
CA LYS A 35 -6.88 13.17 -2.92
C LYS A 35 -6.40 13.18 -1.47
N THR A 36 -6.13 12.01 -0.89
CA THR A 36 -5.58 11.92 0.47
C THR A 36 -4.11 12.38 0.58
N GLY A 37 -3.43 12.48 -0.56
CA GLY A 37 -2.02 12.80 -0.65
C GLY A 37 -1.11 11.59 -0.43
N ILE A 38 -0.03 11.56 -1.17
CA ILE A 38 1.01 10.54 -1.10
C ILE A 38 2.29 11.24 -0.69
N TYR A 39 2.85 10.86 0.46
CA TYR A 39 4.03 11.50 1.01
C TYR A 39 5.12 10.46 1.22
N ALA A 40 6.26 10.70 0.59
CA ALA A 40 7.40 9.81 0.67
C ALA A 40 7.97 9.78 2.10
N GLY A 41 8.07 8.59 2.68
CA GLY A 41 8.74 8.33 3.94
C GLY A 41 10.25 8.18 3.81
N SER A 42 10.77 8.02 2.58
CA SER A 42 12.21 7.93 2.30
C SER A 42 12.59 8.46 0.90
N MET A 43 13.89 8.61 0.65
CA MET A 43 14.43 9.01 -0.65
C MET A 43 14.13 7.99 -1.77
N ASP A 44 13.76 6.76 -1.45
CA ASP A 44 13.42 5.74 -2.45
C ASP A 44 12.04 5.95 -3.06
N GLU A 45 11.12 6.59 -2.32
CA GLU A 45 9.75 6.87 -2.76
C GLU A 45 9.66 8.13 -3.62
N LYS A 46 10.70 8.99 -3.55
CA LYS A 46 11.06 10.12 -4.42
C LYS A 46 10.04 11.25 -4.65
N TRP A 47 8.76 11.01 -4.43
CA TRP A 47 7.68 11.90 -4.83
C TRP A 47 6.72 12.14 -3.68
N ASN A 48 6.43 13.41 -3.42
CA ASN A 48 5.22 13.82 -2.72
C ASN A 48 4.19 14.20 -3.79
N ILE A 49 2.98 13.70 -3.66
CA ILE A 49 1.88 13.94 -4.60
C ILE A 49 0.66 14.38 -3.81
N PHE A 50 0.05 15.49 -4.18
CA PHE A 50 -1.10 16.03 -3.45
C PHE A 50 -2.00 16.85 -4.37
N VAL A 51 -3.28 16.99 -3.99
CA VAL A 51 -4.27 17.80 -4.71
C VAL A 51 -4.46 19.14 -3.99
N LEU A 52 -4.52 20.22 -4.76
CA LEU A 52 -4.95 21.54 -4.30
C LEU A 52 -5.84 22.18 -5.36
N GLY A 53 -7.14 22.33 -5.04
CA GLY A 53 -8.16 22.69 -6.03
C GLY A 53 -8.22 21.65 -7.15
N ASP A 54 -8.25 22.12 -8.39
CA ASP A 54 -8.35 21.26 -9.60
C ASP A 54 -6.97 20.88 -10.17
N VAL A 55 -5.95 20.79 -9.31
CA VAL A 55 -4.57 20.49 -9.73
C VAL A 55 -3.93 19.45 -8.80
N LEU A 56 -3.33 18.44 -9.42
CA LEU A 56 -2.50 17.41 -8.80
C LEU A 56 -1.01 17.79 -8.95
N PHE A 57 -0.33 18.00 -7.83
CA PHE A 57 1.05 18.45 -7.78
C PHE A 57 2.00 17.28 -7.50
N PHE A 58 3.16 17.29 -8.13
CA PHE A 58 4.23 16.31 -7.89
C PHE A 58 5.51 17.07 -7.50
N SER A 59 5.98 16.86 -6.28
CA SER A 59 7.24 17.44 -5.81
C SER A 59 8.25 16.38 -5.40
N ARG A 60 9.54 16.74 -5.49
CA ARG A 60 10.62 15.85 -5.02
C ARG A 60 10.63 15.83 -3.49
N SER A 61 10.68 14.63 -2.91
CA SER A 61 10.61 14.49 -1.45
C SER A 61 11.80 15.09 -0.68
N TRP A 62 12.93 15.31 -1.35
CA TRP A 62 14.17 15.79 -0.73
C TRP A 62 14.50 17.27 -1.01
N THR A 63 13.85 17.91 -1.98
CA THR A 63 13.99 19.37 -2.22
C THR A 63 12.70 20.14 -2.06
N ASN A 64 11.55 19.46 -2.06
CA ASN A 64 10.22 20.05 -2.17
C ASN A 64 9.96 20.84 -3.46
N ASN A 65 10.88 20.81 -4.44
CA ASN A 65 10.65 21.46 -5.73
C ASN A 65 9.46 20.81 -6.44
N CYS A 66 8.47 21.62 -6.82
CA CYS A 66 7.35 21.16 -7.63
C CYS A 66 7.81 20.95 -9.08
N ILE A 67 7.71 19.71 -9.56
CA ILE A 67 8.20 19.30 -10.88
C ILE A 67 7.06 19.21 -11.89
N PHE A 68 5.89 18.72 -11.47
CA PHE A 68 4.74 18.58 -12.36
C PHE A 68 3.48 19.15 -11.72
N LYS A 69 2.65 19.81 -12.54
CA LYS A 69 1.25 20.14 -12.23
C LYS A 69 0.34 19.45 -13.23
N VAL A 70 -0.53 18.57 -12.77
CA VAL A 70 -1.50 17.88 -13.61
C VAL A 70 -2.88 18.49 -13.36
N TYR A 71 -3.51 19.00 -14.41
CA TYR A 71 -4.86 19.55 -14.31
C TYR A 71 -5.88 18.42 -14.32
N ILE A 72 -6.74 18.41 -13.31
CA ILE A 72 -7.77 17.40 -13.11
C ILE A 72 -9.14 17.97 -13.43
N GLU A 73 -10.02 17.13 -13.95
CA GLU A 73 -11.44 17.41 -14.09
C GLU A 73 -12.22 16.22 -13.53
N GLU A 74 -12.94 16.47 -12.44
CA GLU A 74 -13.79 15.47 -11.81
C GLU A 74 -15.17 15.40 -12.49
N GLN A 75 -15.62 14.17 -12.72
CA GLN A 75 -16.97 13.81 -13.14
C GLN A 75 -17.53 12.81 -12.13
N GLU A 76 -18.81 12.42 -12.23
CA GLU A 76 -19.47 11.57 -11.22
C GLU A 76 -18.66 10.29 -10.88
N ASP A 77 -18.17 9.57 -11.89
CA ASP A 77 -17.46 8.30 -11.69
C ASP A 77 -15.99 8.32 -12.16
N LEU A 78 -15.55 9.41 -12.80
CA LEU A 78 -14.28 9.49 -13.51
C LEU A 78 -13.52 10.76 -13.17
N VAL A 79 -12.20 10.68 -13.20
CA VAL A 79 -11.30 11.83 -13.09
C VAL A 79 -10.42 11.87 -14.33
N LEU A 80 -10.49 12.99 -15.04
CA LEU A 80 -9.70 13.25 -16.25
C LEU A 80 -8.45 14.03 -15.89
N LEU A 81 -7.29 13.48 -16.19
CA LEU A 81 -5.98 14.12 -16.04
C LEU A 81 -5.59 14.66 -17.42
N LYS A 82 -5.99 15.91 -17.70
CA LYS A 82 -6.00 16.48 -19.06
C LYS A 82 -4.61 16.86 -19.55
N ASN A 83 -4.01 17.83 -18.87
CA ASN A 83 -2.75 18.45 -19.24
C ASN A 83 -1.76 18.39 -18.08
N VAL A 84 -0.48 18.48 -18.40
CA VAL A 84 0.60 18.59 -17.44
C VAL A 84 1.49 19.78 -17.75
N ASP A 85 1.74 20.62 -16.74
CA ASP A 85 2.84 21.58 -16.76
C ASP A 85 4.08 20.93 -16.15
N ILE A 86 5.19 21.03 -16.85
CA ILE A 86 6.47 20.42 -16.52
C ILE A 86 7.46 21.55 -16.21
N ASN A 87 8.00 21.54 -15.00
CA ASN A 87 9.06 22.44 -14.58
C ASN A 87 10.21 22.41 -15.59
N ASN A 88 10.64 23.57 -16.10
CA ASN A 88 11.72 23.68 -17.08
C ASN A 88 12.86 24.58 -16.58
N ASP A 89 12.99 24.74 -15.25
CA ASP A 89 14.16 25.36 -14.64
C ASP A 89 15.31 24.34 -14.55
N PRO A 90 16.42 24.53 -15.29
CA PRO A 90 17.54 23.58 -15.29
C PRO A 90 18.20 23.38 -13.91
N ALA A 91 18.04 24.32 -12.98
CA ALA A 91 18.55 24.20 -11.61
C ALA A 91 17.72 23.21 -10.77
N GLU A 92 16.45 23.00 -11.13
CA GLU A 92 15.51 22.17 -10.37
C GLU A 92 15.16 20.86 -11.09
N TYR A 93 14.96 20.93 -12.42
CA TYR A 93 14.57 19.81 -13.24
C TYR A 93 15.05 19.97 -14.68
N ARG A 94 15.86 19.02 -15.14
CA ARG A 94 16.36 19.01 -16.51
C ARG A 94 15.41 18.23 -17.41
N VAL A 95 14.56 18.94 -18.15
CA VAL A 95 13.77 18.35 -19.24
C VAL A 95 14.72 17.98 -20.38
N VAL A 96 14.77 16.70 -20.73
CA VAL A 96 15.56 16.20 -21.87
C VAL A 96 14.68 16.08 -23.12
N ASP A 97 13.46 15.60 -22.92
CA ASP A 97 12.46 15.40 -23.96
C ASP A 97 11.06 15.52 -23.34
N ILE A 98 10.14 16.17 -24.07
CA ILE A 98 8.77 16.42 -23.59
C ILE A 98 8.03 15.08 -23.46
N LYS A 99 8.15 14.22 -24.46
CA LYS A 99 7.48 12.91 -24.46
C LYS A 99 7.99 12.04 -23.32
N ALA A 100 9.31 11.95 -23.12
CA ALA A 100 9.90 11.23 -22.01
C ALA A 100 9.43 11.75 -20.64
N SER A 101 9.20 13.06 -20.51
CA SER A 101 8.68 13.66 -19.29
C SER A 101 7.22 13.31 -19.06
N VAL A 102 6.38 13.35 -20.10
CA VAL A 102 4.99 12.89 -20.05
C VAL A 102 4.93 11.39 -19.70
N ASP A 103 5.74 10.57 -20.36
CA ASP A 103 5.83 9.13 -20.09
C ASP A 103 6.28 8.86 -18.63
N HIS A 104 7.15 9.70 -18.07
CA HIS A 104 7.55 9.64 -16.67
C HIS A 104 6.38 9.95 -15.73
N VAL A 105 5.59 10.98 -15.99
CA VAL A 105 4.38 11.30 -15.20
C VAL A 105 3.40 10.13 -15.25
N LYS A 106 3.14 9.58 -16.44
CA LYS A 106 2.30 8.38 -16.62
C LYS A 106 2.81 7.20 -15.81
N TRP A 107 4.13 6.96 -15.84
CA TRP A 107 4.76 5.90 -15.08
C TRP A 107 4.66 6.11 -13.57
N ILE A 108 4.81 7.33 -13.05
CA ILE A 108 4.64 7.63 -11.62
C ILE A 108 3.19 7.36 -11.18
N ILE A 109 2.22 7.85 -11.97
CA ILE A 109 0.80 7.59 -11.70
C ILE A 109 0.56 6.07 -11.68
N GLN A 110 1.04 5.34 -12.69
CA GLN A 110 0.92 3.89 -12.74
C GLN A 110 1.65 3.18 -11.59
N LEU A 111 2.79 3.69 -11.11
CA LEU A 111 3.50 3.15 -9.96
C LEU A 111 2.64 3.25 -8.69
N TYR A 112 1.97 4.38 -8.47
CA TYR A 112 1.13 4.55 -7.29
C TYR A 112 -0.21 3.83 -7.43
N LEU A 113 -0.79 3.78 -8.64
CA LEU A 113 -1.93 2.92 -8.93
C LEU A 113 -1.58 1.46 -8.72
N SER A 114 -0.41 0.99 -9.18
CA SER A 114 0.02 -0.40 -8.98
C SER A 114 0.41 -0.71 -7.54
N ARG A 115 0.98 0.21 -6.77
CA ARG A 115 1.15 0.02 -5.32
C ARG A 115 -0.18 -0.17 -4.60
N GLN A 116 -1.27 0.33 -5.18
CA GLN A 116 -2.62 0.10 -4.72
C GLN A 116 -3.34 -1.09 -5.41
N GLU A 117 -2.99 -1.41 -6.65
CA GLU A 117 -3.56 -2.50 -7.45
C GLU A 117 -2.80 -3.83 -7.31
N VAL A 118 -1.61 -3.88 -6.72
CA VAL A 118 -1.02 -5.13 -6.20
C VAL A 118 -1.71 -5.47 -4.87
N VAL A 119 -3.05 -5.49 -4.90
CA VAL A 119 -3.80 -6.45 -4.12
C VAL A 119 -3.43 -7.79 -4.73
N ASP A 120 -2.54 -8.52 -4.04
CA ASP A 120 -2.17 -9.88 -4.44
C ASP A 120 -3.46 -10.63 -4.84
N PRO A 121 -3.52 -11.23 -6.04
CA PRO A 121 -4.74 -11.81 -6.57
C PRO A 121 -5.37 -12.85 -5.63
N LYS A 122 -4.61 -13.44 -4.70
CA LYS A 122 -5.14 -14.33 -3.66
C LYS A 122 -6.11 -13.61 -2.71
N LEU A 123 -5.94 -12.32 -2.45
CA LEU A 123 -6.88 -11.51 -1.66
C LEU A 123 -8.25 -11.36 -2.33
N LYS A 124 -8.32 -11.53 -3.66
CA LYS A 124 -9.57 -11.48 -4.44
C LYS A 124 -10.28 -12.84 -4.51
N LEU A 125 -9.65 -13.93 -4.05
CA LEU A 125 -10.28 -15.25 -4.05
C LEU A 125 -11.52 -15.23 -3.15
N PRO A 126 -12.67 -15.79 -3.58
CA PRO A 126 -13.95 -15.60 -2.91
C PRO A 126 -13.91 -15.92 -1.41
N PHE A 127 -13.30 -17.06 -1.05
CA PHE A 127 -13.24 -17.50 0.34
C PHE A 127 -12.31 -16.64 1.21
N ILE A 128 -11.16 -16.21 0.68
CA ILE A 128 -10.26 -15.27 1.37
C ILE A 128 -10.96 -13.92 1.57
N ARG A 129 -11.56 -13.38 0.51
CA ARG A 129 -12.28 -12.10 0.55
C ARG A 129 -13.39 -12.12 1.59
N ASP A 130 -14.20 -13.17 1.61
CA ASP A 130 -15.33 -13.29 2.53
C ASP A 130 -14.86 -13.51 3.98
N THR A 131 -13.71 -14.16 4.18
CA THR A 131 -13.07 -14.27 5.50
C THR A 131 -12.56 -12.92 5.97
N ILE A 132 -11.86 -12.16 5.11
CA ILE A 132 -11.35 -10.83 5.42
C ILE A 132 -12.49 -9.88 5.80
N ARG A 133 -13.61 -9.89 5.06
CA ARG A 133 -14.78 -9.05 5.37
C ARG A 133 -15.38 -9.31 6.76
N LYS A 134 -15.23 -10.53 7.29
CA LYS A 134 -15.66 -10.86 8.66
C LYS A 134 -14.68 -10.37 9.72
N GLU A 135 -13.40 -10.38 9.38
CA GLU A 135 -12.30 -10.04 10.29
C GLU A 135 -12.00 -8.53 10.34
N ASP A 136 -12.24 -7.82 9.24
CA ASP A 136 -11.99 -6.40 9.05
C ASP A 136 -13.11 -5.77 8.21
N PRO A 137 -14.33 -5.65 8.77
CA PRO A 137 -15.52 -5.21 8.02
C PRO A 137 -15.41 -3.78 7.49
N ASP A 138 -14.74 -2.91 8.25
CA ASP A 138 -14.53 -1.50 7.91
C ASP A 138 -13.30 -1.29 7.02
N ASN A 139 -12.59 -2.37 6.67
CA ASN A 139 -11.40 -2.36 5.82
C ASN A 139 -10.27 -1.44 6.31
N GLU A 140 -10.08 -1.32 7.63
CA GLU A 140 -9.10 -0.42 8.23
C GLU A 140 -7.71 -1.08 8.40
N CYS A 141 -7.60 -2.39 8.19
CA CYS A 141 -6.35 -3.13 8.39
C CYS A 141 -5.52 -3.24 7.10
N SER A 142 -4.20 -3.15 7.23
CA SER A 142 -3.24 -3.54 6.18
C SER A 142 -3.21 -5.07 6.02
N LYS A 143 -3.12 -5.55 4.77
CA LYS A 143 -3.22 -6.98 4.41
C LYS A 143 -2.06 -7.40 3.51
N ILE A 144 -1.29 -8.40 3.92
CA ILE A 144 -0.14 -8.91 3.16
C ILE A 144 -0.27 -10.41 2.97
N VAL A 145 -0.14 -10.87 1.72
CA VAL A 145 -0.10 -12.30 1.40
C VAL A 145 1.31 -12.84 1.59
N GLY A 146 1.40 -14.00 2.22
CA GLY A 146 2.61 -14.79 2.36
C GLY A 146 2.36 -16.24 1.94
N SER A 147 3.45 -16.97 1.81
CA SER A 147 3.44 -18.42 1.58
C SER A 147 4.43 -19.06 2.52
N ARG A 148 4.01 -20.14 3.21
CA ARG A 148 4.87 -20.94 4.07
C ARG A 148 4.46 -22.41 3.97
N THR A 149 5.39 -23.32 4.22
CA THR A 149 5.02 -24.73 4.32
C THR A 149 4.50 -25.07 5.71
N VAL A 150 3.76 -26.18 5.84
CA VAL A 150 3.31 -26.73 7.12
C VAL A 150 4.48 -26.89 8.11
N ALA A 151 5.62 -27.42 7.66
CA ALA A 151 6.81 -27.57 8.50
C ALA A 151 7.35 -26.23 9.01
N GLN A 152 7.40 -25.21 8.15
CA GLN A 152 7.86 -23.87 8.53
C GLN A 152 6.93 -23.24 9.58
N VAL A 153 5.62 -23.38 9.40
CA VAL A 153 4.62 -22.88 10.35
C VAL A 153 4.77 -23.56 11.72
N ARG A 154 4.86 -24.89 11.77
CA ARG A 154 5.12 -25.64 13.01
C ARG A 154 6.40 -25.19 13.69
N HIS A 155 7.49 -25.07 12.93
CA HIS A 155 8.77 -24.64 13.48
C HIS A 155 8.68 -23.25 14.12
N ILE A 156 8.06 -22.28 13.44
CA ILE A 156 7.90 -20.91 13.93
C ILE A 156 7.11 -20.89 15.23
N TYR A 157 5.94 -21.53 15.28
CA TYR A 157 5.06 -21.42 16.44
C TYR A 157 5.47 -22.30 17.61
N ASN A 158 6.19 -23.40 17.38
CA ASN A 158 6.83 -24.14 18.46
C ASN A 158 7.96 -23.32 19.09
N ALA A 159 8.74 -22.59 18.29
CA ALA A 159 9.79 -21.70 18.79
C ALA A 159 9.22 -20.46 19.52
N LEU A 160 8.09 -19.92 19.07
CA LEU A 160 7.43 -18.79 19.73
C LEU A 160 6.76 -19.21 21.05
N ASN A 161 6.29 -20.45 21.16
CA ASN A 161 5.72 -21.00 22.41
C ASN A 161 6.77 -21.64 23.32
N SER A 162 8.06 -21.58 22.99
CA SER A 162 9.14 -22.06 23.85
C SER A 162 9.77 -20.91 24.65
N SER A 163 10.12 -21.18 25.90
CA SER A 163 10.89 -20.26 26.74
C SER A 163 12.21 -19.83 26.08
N PRO A 164 12.59 -18.54 26.15
CA PRO A 164 11.97 -17.46 26.95
C PRO A 164 10.92 -16.64 26.18
N ASN A 165 10.47 -17.06 24.99
CA ASN A 165 9.60 -16.23 24.16
C ASN A 165 8.16 -16.13 24.69
N ASP A 166 7.69 -17.15 25.40
CA ASP A 166 6.39 -17.18 26.09
C ASP A 166 6.30 -16.18 27.25
N GLU A 167 7.44 -15.68 27.74
CA GLU A 167 7.52 -14.59 28.72
C GLU A 167 7.39 -13.19 28.06
N LEU A 168 7.61 -13.10 26.74
CA LEU A 168 7.61 -11.83 26.00
C LEU A 168 6.32 -11.61 25.21
N PHE A 169 5.66 -12.68 24.75
CA PHE A 169 4.47 -12.61 23.92
C PHE A 169 3.48 -13.72 24.27
N THR A 170 2.19 -13.42 24.11
CA THR A 170 1.14 -14.44 24.11
C THR A 170 0.77 -14.81 22.68
N VAL A 171 0.80 -16.11 22.35
CA VAL A 171 0.35 -16.64 21.06
C VAL A 171 -1.02 -17.29 21.23
N ARG A 172 -2.05 -16.73 20.61
CA ARG A 172 -3.42 -17.27 20.64
C ARG A 172 -3.75 -18.01 19.34
N GLY A 173 -4.50 -19.10 19.47
CA GLY A 173 -5.00 -19.89 18.33
C GLY A 173 -4.09 -21.04 17.88
N TRP A 174 -2.85 -21.14 18.40
CA TRP A 174 -1.89 -22.17 17.99
C TRP A 174 -2.40 -23.58 18.23
N VAL A 175 -2.91 -23.90 19.41
CA VAL A 175 -3.40 -25.27 19.74
C VAL A 175 -4.44 -25.77 18.75
N LYS A 176 -5.43 -24.92 18.40
CA LYS A 176 -6.47 -25.27 17.43
C LYS A 176 -5.89 -25.40 16.02
N PHE A 177 -5.01 -24.48 15.63
CA PHE A 177 -4.40 -24.51 14.32
C PHE A 177 -3.49 -25.73 14.14
N GLU A 178 -2.68 -26.07 15.14
CA GLU A 178 -1.79 -27.23 15.15
C GLU A 178 -2.57 -28.53 14.97
N ALA A 179 -3.71 -28.69 15.65
CA ALA A 179 -4.60 -29.83 15.47
C ALA A 179 -5.06 -29.99 14.00
N ASN A 180 -5.39 -28.88 13.34
CA ASN A 180 -5.78 -28.87 11.92
C ASN A 180 -4.60 -29.14 10.96
N LEU A 181 -3.36 -28.98 11.43
CA LEU A 181 -2.17 -29.30 10.65
C LEU A 181 -1.77 -30.78 10.79
N LEU A 182 -2.22 -31.53 11.81
CA LEU A 182 -1.75 -32.90 12.10
C LEU A 182 -1.84 -33.86 10.91
N SER A 183 -2.92 -33.76 10.12
CA SER A 183 -3.14 -34.60 8.94
C SER A 183 -2.43 -34.12 7.68
N ARG A 184 -1.73 -32.98 7.73
CA ARG A 184 -1.10 -32.33 6.57
C ARG A 184 0.37 -32.67 6.46
N VAL A 185 0.87 -32.69 5.22
CA VAL A 185 2.25 -33.05 4.90
C VAL A 185 3.15 -31.83 5.06
N ASP A 186 4.35 -32.01 5.62
CA ASP A 186 5.30 -30.94 5.93
C ASP A 186 5.67 -30.01 4.76
N LYS A 187 5.65 -30.51 3.52
CA LYS A 187 5.97 -29.76 2.30
C LYS A 187 4.79 -29.00 1.71
N GLU A 188 3.57 -29.27 2.18
CA GLU A 188 2.36 -28.63 1.70
C GLU A 188 2.45 -27.11 1.92
N ALA A 189 2.15 -26.34 0.87
CA ALA A 189 2.18 -24.89 0.91
C ALA A 189 0.87 -24.36 1.51
N LEU A 190 0.99 -23.37 2.39
CA LEU A 190 -0.12 -22.67 3.00
C LEU A 190 -0.11 -21.22 2.54
N VAL A 191 -1.29 -20.69 2.24
CA VAL A 191 -1.46 -19.26 1.99
C VAL A 191 -1.68 -18.57 3.33
N SER A 192 -0.86 -17.57 3.65
CA SER A 192 -1.01 -16.80 4.89
C SER A 192 -1.42 -15.37 4.57
N ILE A 193 -2.42 -14.83 5.26
CA ILE A 193 -2.81 -13.41 5.18
C ILE A 193 -2.46 -12.74 6.51
N TYR A 194 -1.50 -11.83 6.49
CA TYR A 194 -1.14 -11.01 7.63
C TYR A 194 -1.99 -9.75 7.66
N ILE A 195 -2.77 -9.59 8.72
CA ILE A 195 -3.70 -8.48 8.97
C ILE A 195 -3.14 -7.65 10.12
N THR A 196 -2.88 -6.36 9.87
CA THR A 196 -2.38 -5.45 10.89
C THR A 196 -3.12 -4.13 10.92
N ASN A 197 -3.34 -3.61 12.13
CA ASN A 197 -3.77 -2.24 12.35
C ASN A 197 -2.91 -1.63 13.46
N LYS A 198 -2.00 -0.72 13.09
CA LYS A 198 -1.08 -0.08 14.03
C LYS A 198 -1.79 0.83 15.03
N ALA A 199 -2.89 1.47 14.63
CA ALA A 199 -3.65 2.36 15.51
C ALA A 199 -4.41 1.57 16.59
N LYS A 200 -4.85 0.35 16.26
CA LYS A 200 -5.59 -0.54 17.17
C LYS A 200 -4.74 -1.63 17.82
N ASP A 201 -3.41 -1.61 17.60
CA ASP A 201 -2.45 -2.64 18.09
C ASP A 201 -2.85 -4.08 17.70
N ILE A 202 -3.44 -4.24 16.50
CA ILE A 202 -3.90 -5.54 15.98
C ILE A 202 -2.79 -6.15 15.12
N ALA A 203 -2.41 -7.39 15.44
CA ALA A 203 -1.55 -8.24 14.61
C ALA A 203 -2.09 -9.68 14.58
N LYS A 204 -2.66 -10.07 13.42
CA LYS A 204 -3.29 -11.37 13.22
C LYS A 204 -2.84 -11.99 11.91
N THR A 205 -2.57 -13.29 11.90
CA THR A 205 -2.30 -14.06 10.68
C THR A 205 -3.41 -15.08 10.47
N LEU A 206 -4.01 -15.08 9.29
CA LEU A 206 -4.92 -16.14 8.83
C LEU A 206 -4.15 -17.14 7.97
N TYR A 207 -4.41 -18.42 8.14
CA TYR A 207 -3.77 -19.48 7.36
C TYR A 207 -4.82 -20.28 6.61
N PHE A 208 -4.64 -20.39 5.30
CA PHE A 208 -5.47 -21.14 4.39
C PHE A 208 -4.69 -22.31 3.79
N ASP A 209 -5.42 -23.29 3.26
CA ASP A 209 -4.83 -24.33 2.42
C ASP A 209 -4.22 -23.74 1.13
N GLU A 210 -3.47 -24.55 0.38
CA GLU A 210 -2.80 -24.12 -0.85
C GLU A 210 -3.78 -23.52 -1.88
N THR A 211 -4.98 -24.06 -1.93
CA THR A 211 -6.03 -23.66 -2.88
C THR A 211 -6.88 -22.48 -2.38
N ALA A 212 -6.65 -22.02 -1.15
CA ALA A 212 -7.37 -20.93 -0.51
C ALA A 212 -8.90 -21.12 -0.45
N ASN A 213 -9.34 -22.37 -0.29
CA ASN A 213 -10.74 -22.76 -0.17
C ASN A 213 -11.13 -23.13 1.28
N GLU A 214 -10.15 -23.27 2.16
CA GLU A 214 -10.34 -23.63 3.56
C GLU A 214 -9.50 -22.75 4.49
N LEU A 215 -10.08 -22.28 5.61
CA LEU A 215 -9.35 -21.60 6.67
C LEU A 215 -8.87 -22.64 7.68
N LEU A 216 -7.56 -22.84 7.75
CA LEU A 216 -6.94 -23.82 8.63
C LEU A 216 -6.77 -23.30 10.05
N GLY A 217 -6.60 -21.99 10.21
CA GLY A 217 -6.47 -21.38 11.52
C GLY A 217 -6.14 -19.91 11.47
N SER A 218 -6.15 -19.29 12.64
CA SER A 218 -5.73 -17.92 12.83
C SER A 218 -4.83 -17.80 14.04
N ILE A 219 -3.76 -17.04 13.93
CA ILE A 219 -2.83 -16.77 15.02
C ILE A 219 -2.83 -15.28 15.34
N ILE A 220 -2.89 -14.96 16.63
CA ILE A 220 -2.71 -13.60 17.15
C ILE A 220 -1.49 -13.62 18.06
N ILE A 221 -0.59 -12.65 17.89
CA ILE A 221 0.59 -12.48 18.74
C ILE A 221 0.46 -11.14 19.46
N GLU A 222 0.34 -11.18 20.78
CA GLU A 222 0.23 -10.00 21.64
C GLU A 222 1.50 -9.86 22.47
N LYS A 223 2.09 -8.66 22.54
CA LYS A 223 3.21 -8.39 23.46
C LYS A 223 2.71 -8.41 24.89
N ILE A 224 3.43 -9.10 25.78
CA ILE A 224 3.22 -8.97 27.22
C ILE A 224 3.82 -7.61 27.60
N ARG A 225 2.97 -6.65 27.96
CA ARG A 225 3.44 -5.35 28.47
C ARG A 225 3.99 -5.58 29.88
N ALA A 226 5.24 -5.18 30.11
CA ALA A 226 5.76 -5.10 31.48
C ALA A 226 4.95 -4.04 32.24
N GLU A 227 4.44 -4.41 33.42
CA GLU A 227 3.82 -3.48 34.37
C GLU A 227 4.82 -2.45 34.90
#